data_AF-A0A3C0HAY0-F1
#
_entry.id   AF-A0A3C0HAY0-F1
#
_cell.length_a   1.000
_cell.length_b   1.000
_cell.length_c   1.000
_cell.angle_alpha   90.00
_cell.angle_beta   90.00
_cell.angle_gamma   90.00
#
_symmetry.space_group_name_H-M   'P 1'
#
loop_
_entity.id
_entity.type
_entity.pdbx_description
1 polymer ?
#
loop_
_entity_poly.entity_id
_entity_poly.type
_entity_poly.pdbx_seq_one_letter_code
_entity_poly.pdbx_strand_id
1 'polypeptide(L)' 'MKLAAIFTPIAEALVTNEAKINDELISVQGVTVNIDGCYYTNGEKTYAAIRPSNTLNEFIDGMKG' A
#
# COMPACT_ATOMS: atom_id res chain seq x y z
N MET A 1 14.48 21.20 8.75
CA MET A 1 15.01 20.84 7.42
C MET A 1 15.15 19.33 7.19
N LYS A 2 15.54 18.50 8.18
CA LYS A 2 15.73 17.05 8.01
C LYS A 2 14.49 16.28 7.50
N LEU A 3 13.29 16.60 7.97
CA LEU A 3 12.07 15.92 7.52
C LEU A 3 11.73 16.21 6.06
N ALA A 4 11.79 17.48 5.63
CA ALA A 4 11.46 17.85 4.26
C ALA A 4 12.31 17.06 3.25
N ALA A 5 13.62 16.95 3.49
CA ALA A 5 14.52 16.17 2.62
C ALA A 5 14.14 14.67 2.52
N ILE A 6 13.55 14.08 3.56
CA ILE A 6 13.08 12.69 3.54
C ILE A 6 11.77 12.59 2.76
N PHE A 7 10.84 13.51 2.98
CA PHE A 7 9.47 13.42 2.46
C PHE A 7 9.28 13.99 1.05
N THR A 8 10.11 14.93 0.60
CA THR A 8 10.02 15.52 -0.75
C THR A 8 10.02 14.46 -1.86
N PRO A 9 11.00 13.55 -1.97
CA PRO A 9 11.01 12.56 -3.05
C PRO A 9 9.83 11.57 -2.96
N ILE A 10 9.35 11.28 -1.74
CA ILE A 10 8.19 10.40 -1.53
C ILE A 10 6.91 11.10 -2.00
N ALA A 11 6.72 12.36 -1.64
CA ALA A 11 5.57 13.14 -2.07
C ALA A 11 5.51 13.27 -3.60
N GLU A 12 6.65 13.54 -4.24
CA GLU A 12 6.76 13.58 -5.71
C GLU A 12 6.44 12.23 -6.35
N ALA A 13 6.94 11.13 -5.77
CA ALA A 13 6.65 9.78 -6.24
C ALA A 13 5.17 9.41 -6.11
N LEU A 14 4.53 9.77 -4.98
CA LEU A 14 3.10 9.55 -4.75
C LEU A 14 2.24 10.35 -5.73
N VAL A 15 2.53 11.63 -5.94
CA VAL A 15 1.80 12.48 -6.91
C VAL A 15 1.96 11.94 -8.33
N THR A 16 3.17 11.55 -8.72
CA THR A 16 3.44 11.02 -10.06
C THR A 16 2.72 9.70 -10.33
N ASN A 17 2.53 8.86 -9.29
CA ASN A 17 1.94 7.53 -9.42
C ASN A 17 0.50 7.44 -8.93
N GLU A 18 -0.16 8.56 -8.62
CA GLU A 18 -1.50 8.58 -8.02
C GLU A 18 -2.51 7.73 -8.80
N ALA A 19 -2.60 7.94 -10.12
CA ALA A 19 -3.52 7.19 -10.98
C ALA A 19 -3.26 5.68 -10.94
N LYS A 20 -1.99 5.27 -11.01
CA LYS A 20 -1.59 3.87 -10.96
C LYS A 20 -1.93 3.23 -9.61
N ILE A 21 -1.66 3.95 -8.52
CA ILE A 21 -2.00 3.48 -7.16
C ILE A 21 -3.52 3.30 -7.04
N ASN A 22 -4.30 4.27 -7.52
CA ASN A 22 -5.76 4.17 -7.51
C ASN A 22 -6.25 2.96 -8.32
N ASP A 23 -5.70 2.73 -9.51
CA ASP A 23 -6.06 1.56 -10.33
C ASP A 23 -5.73 0.24 -9.63
N GLU A 24 -4.54 0.14 -9.00
CA GLU A 24 -4.15 -1.04 -8.21
C GLU A 24 -5.10 -1.28 -7.03
N LEU A 25 -5.52 -0.23 -6.32
CA LEU A 25 -6.45 -0.34 -5.18
C LEU A 25 -7.90 -0.62 -5.59
N ILE A 26 -8.34 -0.12 -6.74
CA ILE A 26 -9.71 -0.28 -7.24
C ILE A 26 -9.90 -1.65 -7.90
N SER A 27 -8.91 -2.10 -8.67
CA SER A 27 -9.00 -3.35 -9.46
C SER A 27 -9.24 -4.61 -8.64
N VAL A 28 -8.88 -4.61 -7.35
CA VAL A 28 -9.08 -5.74 -6.43
C VAL A 28 -10.42 -5.73 -5.69
N GLN A 29 -11.29 -4.74 -5.94
CA GLN A 29 -12.57 -4.60 -5.26
C GLN A 29 -13.68 -5.43 -5.93
N GLY A 30 -14.79 -5.63 -5.20
CA GLY A 30 -15.97 -6.34 -5.73
C GLY A 30 -15.83 -7.86 -5.79
N VAL A 31 -14.76 -8.42 -5.23
CA VAL A 31 -14.50 -9.86 -5.18
C VAL A 31 -14.42 -10.37 -3.74
N THR A 32 -14.71 -11.66 -3.55
CA THR A 32 -14.53 -12.31 -2.26
C THR A 32 -13.05 -12.46 -1.94
N VAL A 33 -12.65 -12.07 -0.72
CA VAL A 33 -11.29 -12.21 -0.21
C VAL A 33 -11.29 -13.19 0.95
N ASN A 34 -10.39 -14.18 0.92
CA ASN A 34 -10.20 -15.11 2.02
C ASN A 34 -9.01 -14.71 2.89
N ILE A 35 -9.29 -14.35 4.14
CA ILE A 35 -8.28 -14.01 5.16
C ILE A 35 -8.14 -15.07 6.26
N ASP A 36 -8.79 -16.24 6.10
CA ASP A 36 -8.88 -17.35 7.05
C ASP A 36 -9.19 -16.92 8.50
N GLY A 37 -10.48 -16.94 8.87
CA GLY A 37 -10.93 -16.60 10.22
C GLY A 37 -11.97 -15.49 10.22
N CYS A 38 -12.33 -15.01 11.41
CA CYS A 38 -13.28 -13.90 11.59
C CYS A 38 -12.85 -13.03 12.79
N TYR A 39 -12.66 -13.63 13.96
CA TYR A 39 -12.13 -12.95 15.15
C TYR A 39 -10.60 -13.00 15.25
N TYR A 40 -10.01 -14.05 14.70
CA TYR A 40 -8.57 -14.25 14.65
C TYR A 40 -8.23 -14.70 13.23
N THR A 41 -7.81 -13.74 12.40
CA THR A 41 -7.53 -13.96 10.99
C THR A 41 -6.08 -14.40 10.79
N ASN A 42 -5.79 -15.03 9.65
CA ASN A 42 -4.41 -15.27 9.27
C ASN A 42 -3.71 -13.93 8.95
N GLY A 43 -2.62 -13.64 9.66
CA GLY A 43 -1.92 -12.36 9.56
C GLY A 43 -1.32 -12.10 8.18
N GLU A 44 -0.73 -13.11 7.54
CA GLU A 44 -0.12 -12.98 6.21
C GLU A 44 -1.19 -12.73 5.13
N LYS A 45 -2.29 -13.50 5.16
CA LYS A 45 -3.41 -13.32 4.22
C LYS A 45 -4.07 -11.96 4.40
N THR A 46 -4.26 -11.54 5.64
CA THR A 46 -4.82 -10.21 5.95
C THR A 46 -3.89 -9.11 5.46
N TYR A 47 -2.59 -9.21 5.75
CA TYR A 47 -1.60 -8.22 5.33
C TYR A 47 -1.54 -8.07 3.79
N ALA A 48 -1.54 -9.19 3.06
CA ALA A 48 -1.58 -9.17 1.61
C ALA A 48 -2.88 -8.55 1.08
N ALA A 49 -4.03 -8.91 1.66
CA ALA A 49 -5.34 -8.39 1.25
C ALA A 49 -5.49 -6.87 1.45
N ILE A 50 -4.93 -6.31 2.53
CA ILE A 50 -5.07 -4.88 2.86
C ILE A 50 -3.97 -4.00 2.27
N ARG A 51 -2.97 -4.59 1.60
CA ARG A 51 -1.87 -3.88 0.92
C ARG A 51 -1.75 -4.26 -0.55
N PRO A 52 -2.81 -4.14 -1.37
CA PRO A 52 -2.82 -4.68 -2.73
C PRO A 52 -2.02 -3.83 -3.74
N SER A 53 -1.68 -2.58 -3.42
CA SER A 53 -0.87 -1.72 -4.29
C SER A 53 0.63 -1.93 -4.04
N ASN A 54 1.29 -2.64 -4.95
CA ASN A 54 2.75 -2.79 -4.93
C ASN A 54 3.45 -1.43 -5.03
N THR A 55 2.93 -0.53 -5.87
CA THR A 55 3.52 0.80 -6.07
C THR A 55 3.51 1.62 -4.77
N LEU A 56 2.38 1.64 -4.05
CA LEU A 56 2.29 2.31 -2.76
C LEU A 56 3.18 1.65 -1.69
N ASN A 57 3.20 0.31 -1.66
CA ASN A 57 3.99 -0.44 -0.71
C ASN A 57 5.48 -0.17 -0.84
N GLU A 58 6.01 -0.12 -2.07
CA GLU A 58 7.41 0.16 -2.34
C GLU A 58 7.84 1.52 -1.76
N PHE A 59 7.02 2.56 -1.91
CA PHE A 59 7.34 3.88 -1.35
C PHE A 59 7.32 3.89 0.17
N ILE A 60 6.30 3.27 0.80
CA ILE A 60 6.20 3.21 2.26
C ILE A 60 7.33 2.37 2.86
N ASP A 61 7.63 1.22 2.26
CA ASP A 61 8.69 0.33 2.74
C ASP A 61 10.08 0.98 2.57
N GLY A 62 10.27 1.80 1.53
CA GLY A 62 11.46 2.62 1.34
C GLY A 62 11.65 3.73 2.39
N MET A 63 10.63 4.02 3.21
CA MET A 63 10.74 4.95 4.34
C MET A 63 11.31 4.33 5.61
N LYS A 64 11.41 3.00 5.66
CA LYS A 64 11.94 2.29 6.83
C LYS A 64 13.43 2.61 6.95
N GLY A 65 13.79 3.29 8.04
CA GLY A 65 15.18 3.59 8.41
C GLY A 65 15.94 2.37 8.88
#